data_AF-F9XK50-F1
#
_entry.id   AF-F9XK50-F1
#
_cell.length_a   1.000
_cell.length_b   1.000
_cell.length_c   1.000
_cell.angle_alpha   90.00
_cell.angle_beta   90.00
_cell.angle_gamma   90.00
#
_symmetry.space_group_name_H-M   'P 1'
#
loop_
_entity.id
_entity.type
_entity.pdbx_description
1 polymer ?
#
loop_
_entity_poly.entity_id
_entity_poly.type
_entity_poly.pdbx_seq_one_letter_code
_entity_poly.pdbx_strand_id
1 'polypeptide(L)'
;MLTSSPAVQVSARLVQTTRQLSRTGARDEFVEIEDQTKVVKGLLARLNPGLNTSAVDLSQDDKDLAQLCEQSQDVSKQLLEMLASCRAKAVSGRVSLDAFWSSVKSEWKENDINQLRKRLETIDTRAHRLLSMGTLGSVLSELSGLDQQVQVLGDNQRRDLADIKDAVQQLIVERFNGDIGRHLELTATARGGRGKDFAVQAGILTQLRFDEIDRRLHELDQRPSHEKSYLWLDGSIGGAKKVGLVPANFQAWLSSTQKLYWISGVAGSGKSTLMKFLYSNPQTTTQLKDVWYQDGKLLVAAYFFWEVGKIQLLRTQQGLLRTLLFQILRQCPELMSEVYSDLWTLFAGATPNGQRSLSGFAGSRVSLDVHQLLEKMETACRSIAGHGYHLFLLVDGLDEYEGKASEIIKLMTALTRLPNVKICISSRPDTAFMDAYGSMTTKLFMEDFNTPDITQYVQHRLESHSRFKEDGDRDTLGRVLIKTVVDDSCGVFLWVRLVMEDLEEGLTDCNTIAQLQRRLARLPKELESFFDHMLDRVHEDYQKDSYSMLSVTYHAHDLLAPLACWFISERSSELDGFHEIKPTESRRNHKRRKDIDFRLRSYCRGLLVVQEVSMAADWVSRLISTGMKTLS
;
A
#
# COMPACT_ATOMS: atom_id res chain seq x y z
N MET A 1 -30.94 -56.04 -57.46
CA MET A 1 -30.18 -56.93 -56.58
C MET A 1 -28.92 -57.39 -57.30
N LEU A 2 -27.81 -56.69 -57.10
CA LEU A 2 -26.46 -57.26 -57.23
C LEU A 2 -25.72 -56.70 -56.01
N THR A 3 -25.92 -57.36 -54.89
CA THR A 3 -25.09 -57.17 -53.69
C THR A 3 -23.66 -57.36 -54.15
N SER A 4 -22.89 -56.28 -54.20
CA SER A 4 -21.44 -56.35 -54.42
C SER A 4 -20.90 -57.27 -53.33
N SER A 5 -20.52 -58.49 -53.74
CA SER A 5 -19.94 -59.48 -52.83
C SER A 5 -18.80 -58.82 -52.04
N PRO A 6 -18.72 -58.99 -50.71
CA PRO A 6 -17.65 -58.42 -49.90
C PRO A 6 -16.26 -58.72 -50.48
N ALA A 7 -16.11 -59.90 -51.11
CA ALA A 7 -14.88 -60.31 -51.78
C ALA A 7 -14.50 -59.42 -52.97
N VAL A 8 -15.46 -58.87 -53.72
CA VAL A 8 -15.20 -58.00 -54.89
C VAL A 8 -14.77 -56.60 -54.46
N GLN A 9 -15.33 -56.08 -53.35
CA GLN A 9 -14.90 -54.79 -52.78
C GLN A 9 -13.52 -54.87 -52.13
N VAL A 10 -13.23 -55.95 -51.39
CA VAL A 10 -11.91 -56.21 -50.80
C VAL A 10 -10.85 -56.38 -51.89
N SER A 11 -11.15 -57.16 -52.94
CA SER A 11 -10.21 -57.35 -54.07
C SER A 11 -9.93 -56.05 -54.83
N ALA A 12 -10.94 -55.20 -55.04
CA ALA A 12 -10.76 -53.91 -55.70
C ALA A 12 -9.88 -52.94 -54.87
N ARG A 13 -10.09 -52.90 -53.54
CA ARG A 13 -9.26 -52.10 -52.62
C ARG A 13 -7.83 -52.62 -52.52
N LEU A 14 -7.63 -53.93 -52.48
CA LEU A 14 -6.31 -54.57 -52.48
C LEU A 14 -5.52 -54.26 -53.76
N VAL A 15 -6.16 -54.31 -54.94
CA VAL A 15 -5.51 -53.98 -56.21
C VAL A 15 -5.16 -52.50 -56.31
N GLN A 16 -6.04 -51.62 -55.83
CA GLN A 16 -5.78 -50.17 -55.79
C GLN A 16 -4.62 -49.83 -54.84
N THR A 17 -4.63 -50.43 -53.64
CA THR A 17 -3.59 -50.26 -52.62
C THR A 17 -2.24 -50.83 -53.07
N THR A 18 -2.23 -52.01 -53.70
CA THR A 18 -1.02 -52.64 -54.25
C THR A 18 -0.38 -51.77 -55.35
N ARG A 19 -1.20 -51.14 -56.21
CA ARG A 19 -0.71 -50.19 -57.24
C ARG A 19 -0.14 -48.91 -56.63
N GLN A 20 -0.70 -48.43 -55.53
CA GLN A 20 -0.20 -47.27 -54.78
C GLN A 20 1.13 -47.60 -54.09
N LEU A 21 1.19 -48.68 -53.32
CA LEU A 21 2.40 -49.19 -52.65
C LEU A 21 3.55 -49.48 -53.64
N SER A 22 3.24 -49.96 -54.85
CA SER A 22 4.26 -50.19 -55.89
C SER A 22 4.86 -48.91 -56.47
N ARG A 23 4.22 -47.74 -56.30
CA ARG A 23 4.68 -46.43 -56.79
C ARG A 23 5.33 -45.59 -55.71
N THR A 24 4.75 -45.54 -54.51
CA THR A 24 5.17 -44.65 -53.40
C THR A 24 5.82 -45.40 -52.24
N GLY A 25 5.74 -46.74 -52.20
CA GLY A 25 6.32 -47.58 -51.15
C GLY A 25 5.49 -47.67 -49.86
N ALA A 26 4.52 -46.78 -49.65
CA ALA A 26 3.59 -46.73 -48.50
C ALA A 26 2.20 -46.19 -48.94
N ARG A 27 1.13 -46.43 -48.16
CA ARG A 27 -0.17 -45.77 -48.35
C ARG A 27 -0.06 -44.29 -47.95
N ASP A 28 -0.65 -43.38 -48.72
CA ASP A 28 -0.54 -41.93 -48.45
C ASP A 28 -1.11 -41.54 -47.07
N GLU A 29 -2.25 -42.13 -46.67
CA GLU A 29 -2.83 -41.96 -45.33
C GLU A 29 -1.89 -42.43 -44.20
N PHE A 30 -1.09 -43.45 -44.46
CA PHE A 30 -0.12 -43.98 -43.48
C PHE A 30 1.14 -43.13 -43.39
N VAL A 31 1.55 -42.49 -44.49
CA VAL A 31 2.62 -41.49 -44.49
C VAL A 31 2.19 -40.26 -43.70
N GLU A 32 0.95 -39.80 -43.86
CA GLU A 32 0.40 -38.68 -43.10
C GLU A 32 0.32 -38.99 -41.59
N ILE A 33 -0.15 -40.19 -41.21
CA ILE A 33 -0.15 -40.63 -39.81
C ILE A 33 1.28 -40.77 -39.28
N GLU A 34 2.24 -41.23 -40.08
CA GLU A 34 3.65 -41.34 -39.70
C GLU A 34 4.26 -39.96 -39.40
N ASP A 35 4.01 -38.97 -40.26
CA ASP A 35 4.50 -37.62 -40.09
C ASP A 35 3.85 -36.92 -38.89
N GLN A 36 2.54 -37.07 -38.70
CA GLN A 36 1.84 -36.58 -37.51
C GLN A 36 2.40 -37.22 -36.22
N THR A 37 2.66 -38.54 -36.25
CA THR A 37 3.22 -39.27 -35.11
C THR A 37 4.66 -38.82 -34.80
N LYS A 38 5.48 -38.55 -35.82
CA LYS A 38 6.84 -38.01 -35.63
C LYS A 38 6.83 -36.60 -35.03
N VAL A 39 5.90 -35.74 -35.44
CA VAL A 39 5.73 -34.39 -34.88
C VAL A 39 5.34 -34.47 -33.40
N VAL A 40 4.34 -35.27 -33.04
CA VAL A 40 3.91 -35.47 -31.65
C VAL A 40 5.04 -36.04 -30.79
N LYS A 41 5.77 -37.05 -31.30
CA LYS A 41 6.94 -37.62 -30.64
C LYS A 41 8.06 -36.58 -30.41
N GLY A 42 8.31 -35.72 -31.40
CA GLY A 42 9.30 -34.65 -31.31
C GLY A 42 8.93 -33.56 -30.29
N LEU A 43 7.65 -33.20 -30.21
CA LEU A 43 7.14 -32.24 -29.22
C LEU A 43 7.24 -32.78 -27.79
N LEU A 44 6.85 -34.04 -27.56
CA LEU A 44 6.88 -34.67 -26.23
C LEU A 44 8.31 -35.00 -25.76
N ALA A 45 9.23 -35.32 -26.67
CA ALA A 45 10.65 -35.48 -26.34
C ALA A 45 11.30 -34.18 -25.84
N ARG A 46 10.79 -33.00 -26.25
CA ARG A 46 11.26 -31.70 -25.76
C ARG A 46 10.73 -31.33 -24.37
N LEU A 47 9.61 -31.91 -23.95
CA LEU A 47 8.99 -31.69 -22.63
C LEU A 47 9.63 -32.56 -21.54
N ASN A 48 10.09 -33.76 -21.89
CA ASN A 48 10.65 -34.76 -20.98
C ASN A 48 11.89 -34.33 -20.14
N PRO A 49 12.83 -33.49 -20.64
CA PRO A 49 13.98 -33.04 -19.85
C PRO A 49 13.59 -32.10 -18.69
N GLY A 50 12.47 -31.36 -18.82
CA GLY A 50 11.98 -30.46 -17.77
C GLY A 50 11.29 -31.16 -16.60
N LEU A 51 10.84 -32.41 -16.79
CA LEU A 51 10.17 -33.24 -15.79
C LEU A 51 11.11 -34.24 -15.10
N ASN A 52 12.34 -34.41 -15.60
CA ASN A 52 13.33 -35.40 -15.13
C ASN A 52 14.43 -34.81 -14.21
N THR A 53 14.18 -33.68 -13.56
CA THR A 53 15.10 -33.17 -12.53
C THR A 53 14.93 -33.98 -11.25
N SER A 54 15.84 -34.93 -11.04
CA SER A 54 15.91 -35.89 -9.93
C SER A 54 16.16 -35.29 -8.53
N ALA A 55 15.73 -34.05 -8.27
CA ALA A 55 15.96 -33.36 -7.00
C ALA A 55 14.80 -32.46 -6.51
N VAL A 56 13.61 -32.50 -7.13
CA VAL A 56 12.44 -31.70 -6.71
C VAL A 56 11.19 -32.59 -6.62
N ASP A 57 10.42 -32.44 -5.54
CA ASP A 57 9.10 -33.08 -5.40
C ASP A 57 8.15 -32.53 -6.47
N LEU A 58 7.94 -33.31 -7.55
CA LEU A 58 7.04 -32.98 -8.64
C LEU A 58 5.57 -32.99 -8.15
N SER A 59 4.76 -32.05 -8.66
CA SER A 59 3.32 -32.03 -8.39
C SER A 59 2.63 -33.28 -8.95
N GLN A 60 1.43 -33.61 -8.47
CA GLN A 60 0.69 -34.77 -8.98
C GLN A 60 0.39 -34.63 -10.49
N ASP A 61 0.09 -33.41 -10.95
CA ASP A 61 -0.16 -33.13 -12.36
C ASP A 61 1.11 -33.34 -13.21
N ASP A 62 2.29 -32.96 -12.69
CA ASP A 62 3.59 -33.17 -13.38
C ASP A 62 3.95 -34.66 -13.47
N LYS A 63 3.62 -35.44 -12.43
CA LYS A 63 3.77 -36.91 -12.44
C LYS A 63 2.86 -37.57 -13.47
N ASP A 64 1.60 -37.12 -13.53
CA ASP A 64 0.63 -37.61 -14.51
C ASP A 64 1.05 -37.21 -15.95
N LEU A 65 1.65 -36.03 -16.14
CA LEU A 65 2.17 -35.56 -17.43
C LEU A 65 3.41 -36.34 -17.89
N ALA A 66 4.32 -36.66 -16.96
CA ALA A 66 5.47 -37.51 -17.22
C ALA A 66 5.03 -38.92 -17.64
N GLN A 67 4.02 -39.48 -16.95
CA GLN A 67 3.44 -40.77 -17.30
C GLN A 67 2.78 -40.76 -18.69
N LEU A 68 2.06 -39.68 -19.05
CA LEU A 68 1.48 -39.52 -20.39
C LEU A 68 2.56 -39.37 -21.47
N CYS A 69 3.68 -38.69 -21.18
CA CYS A 69 4.81 -38.59 -22.11
C CYS A 69 5.42 -39.97 -22.39
N GLU A 70 5.58 -40.80 -21.37
CA GLU A 70 6.10 -42.16 -21.50
C GLU A 70 5.14 -43.06 -22.30
N GLN A 71 3.85 -43.03 -21.97
CA GLN A 71 2.82 -43.75 -22.71
C GLN A 71 2.74 -43.34 -24.19
N SER A 72 2.88 -42.03 -24.47
CA SER A 72 2.88 -41.52 -25.84
C SER A 72 4.12 -41.96 -26.62
N GLN A 73 5.29 -42.02 -25.97
CA GLN A 73 6.52 -42.52 -26.62
C GLN A 73 6.39 -44.00 -26.99
N ASP A 74 5.81 -44.81 -26.11
CA ASP A 74 5.57 -46.23 -26.36
C ASP A 74 4.54 -46.44 -27.48
N VAL A 75 3.39 -45.77 -27.42
CA VAL A 75 2.35 -45.83 -28.45
C VAL A 75 2.86 -45.33 -29.80
N SER A 76 3.62 -44.22 -29.81
CA SER A 76 4.22 -43.68 -31.04
C SER A 76 5.27 -44.63 -31.62
N LYS A 77 6.07 -45.30 -30.78
CA LYS A 77 7.05 -46.30 -31.23
C LYS A 77 6.36 -47.51 -31.84
N GLN A 78 5.34 -48.06 -31.18
CA GLN A 78 4.55 -49.18 -31.68
C GLN A 78 3.85 -48.84 -33.01
N LEU A 79 3.30 -47.62 -33.13
CA LEU A 79 2.65 -47.15 -34.35
C LEU A 79 3.67 -47.01 -35.50
N LEU A 80 4.83 -46.39 -35.26
CA LEU A 80 5.89 -46.26 -36.26
C LEU A 80 6.46 -47.61 -36.71
N GLU A 81 6.65 -48.56 -35.77
CA GLU A 81 7.12 -49.92 -36.08
C GLU A 81 6.07 -50.70 -36.90
N MET A 82 4.78 -50.55 -36.57
CA MET A 82 3.72 -51.16 -37.35
C MET A 82 3.59 -50.57 -38.75
N LEU A 83 3.68 -49.25 -38.90
CA LEU A 83 3.67 -48.56 -40.20
C LEU A 83 4.89 -48.97 -41.05
N ALA A 84 6.07 -49.07 -40.44
CA ALA A 84 7.28 -49.59 -41.11
C ALA A 84 7.13 -51.05 -41.56
N SER A 85 6.44 -51.89 -40.77
CA SER A 85 6.17 -53.29 -41.09
C SER A 85 5.20 -53.50 -42.26
N CYS A 86 4.49 -52.44 -42.65
CA CYS A 86 3.53 -52.39 -43.77
C CYS A 86 4.13 -51.77 -45.04
N ARG A 87 5.41 -51.37 -45.01
CA ARG A 87 6.11 -50.76 -46.16
C ARG A 87 6.57 -51.83 -47.15
N ALA A 88 6.54 -51.52 -48.44
CA ALA A 88 7.09 -52.40 -49.49
C ALA A 88 8.48 -51.90 -49.92
N LYS A 89 9.40 -52.82 -50.24
CA LYS A 89 10.69 -52.46 -50.87
C LYS A 89 10.41 -52.03 -52.31
N ALA A 90 10.61 -50.74 -52.61
CA ALA A 90 10.38 -50.19 -53.94
C ALA A 90 11.39 -50.78 -54.93
N VAL A 91 10.90 -51.54 -55.91
CA VAL A 91 11.67 -51.94 -57.10
C VAL A 91 11.01 -51.27 -58.30
N SER A 92 11.79 -50.52 -59.07
CA SER A 92 11.32 -49.66 -60.15
C SER A 92 10.52 -50.42 -61.21
N GLY A 93 9.22 -50.10 -61.30
CA GLY A 93 8.41 -50.26 -62.51
C GLY A 93 7.63 -51.57 -62.71
N ARG A 94 7.70 -52.55 -61.81
CA ARG A 94 6.84 -53.76 -61.85
C ARG A 94 6.18 -54.01 -60.50
N VAL A 95 4.90 -54.41 -60.52
CA VAL A 95 4.17 -54.83 -59.31
C VAL A 95 4.88 -56.06 -58.73
N SER A 96 5.54 -55.92 -57.59
CA SER A 96 6.22 -57.02 -56.91
C SER A 96 5.26 -57.77 -55.98
N LEU A 97 5.49 -59.07 -55.77
CA LEU A 97 4.76 -59.87 -54.79
C LEU A 97 4.87 -59.28 -53.37
N ASP A 98 5.98 -58.59 -53.08
CA ASP A 98 6.20 -57.85 -51.84
C ASP A 98 5.20 -56.69 -51.67
N ALA A 99 4.91 -55.92 -52.72
CA ALA A 99 3.92 -54.85 -52.66
C ALA A 99 2.49 -55.39 -52.46
N PHE A 100 2.18 -56.57 -53.00
CA PHE A 100 0.91 -57.25 -52.78
C PHE A 100 0.77 -57.78 -51.35
N TRP A 101 1.78 -58.48 -50.82
CA TRP A 101 1.76 -58.97 -49.44
C TRP A 101 1.78 -57.83 -48.41
N SER A 102 2.49 -56.73 -48.67
CA SER A 102 2.42 -55.52 -47.85
C SER A 102 1.04 -54.86 -47.92
N SER A 103 0.33 -54.93 -49.06
CA SER A 103 -1.07 -54.48 -49.17
C SER A 103 -2.01 -55.35 -48.34
N VAL A 104 -1.89 -56.67 -48.39
CA VAL A 104 -2.70 -57.60 -47.56
C VAL A 104 -2.45 -57.35 -46.08
N LYS A 105 -1.18 -57.22 -45.69
CA LYS A 105 -0.77 -56.94 -44.31
C LYS A 105 -1.24 -55.56 -43.82
N SER A 106 -1.29 -54.56 -44.72
CA SER A 106 -1.79 -53.22 -44.41
C SER A 106 -3.29 -53.20 -44.12
N GLU A 107 -4.11 -53.98 -44.85
CA GLU A 107 -5.56 -54.11 -44.55
C GLU A 107 -5.79 -54.91 -43.27
N TRP A 108 -5.01 -55.97 -43.03
CA TRP A 108 -5.16 -56.78 -41.81
C TRP A 108 -4.82 -56.02 -40.52
N LYS A 109 -3.86 -55.08 -40.59
CA LYS A 109 -3.44 -54.26 -39.45
C LYS A 109 -4.12 -52.89 -39.37
N GLU A 110 -5.02 -52.58 -40.30
CA GLU A 110 -5.66 -51.26 -40.40
C GLU A 110 -6.44 -50.89 -39.13
N ASN A 111 -7.12 -51.88 -38.54
CA ASN A 111 -7.90 -51.69 -37.31
C ASN A 111 -7.00 -51.39 -36.10
N ASP A 112 -5.85 -52.08 -36.00
CA ASP A 112 -4.88 -51.90 -34.92
C ASP A 112 -4.16 -50.53 -35.04
N ILE A 113 -3.84 -50.11 -36.28
CA ILE A 113 -3.26 -48.79 -36.57
C ILE A 113 -4.24 -47.68 -36.17
N ASN A 114 -5.53 -47.82 -36.51
CA ASN A 114 -6.57 -46.87 -36.14
C ASN A 114 -6.82 -46.83 -34.62
N GLN A 115 -6.72 -47.97 -33.94
CA GLN A 115 -6.84 -48.04 -32.48
C GLN A 115 -5.68 -47.33 -31.78
N LEU A 116 -4.45 -47.53 -32.24
CA LEU A 116 -3.27 -46.81 -31.71
C LEU A 116 -3.32 -45.32 -32.02
N ARG A 117 -3.75 -44.92 -33.23
CA ARG A 117 -3.99 -43.51 -33.57
C ARG A 117 -4.99 -42.85 -32.63
N LYS A 118 -6.14 -43.50 -32.38
CA LYS A 118 -7.16 -42.99 -31.46
C LYS A 118 -6.66 -42.89 -30.02
N ARG A 119 -5.81 -43.84 -29.58
CA ARG A 119 -5.14 -43.76 -28.27
C ARG A 119 -4.17 -42.57 -28.23
N LEU A 120 -3.40 -42.33 -29.28
CA LEU A 120 -2.47 -41.20 -29.38
C LEU A 120 -3.22 -39.86 -29.35
N GLU A 121 -4.32 -39.71 -30.09
CA GLU A 121 -5.20 -38.53 -30.06
C GLU A 121 -5.83 -38.31 -28.67
N THR A 122 -6.18 -39.41 -27.97
CA THR A 122 -6.69 -39.33 -26.58
C THR A 122 -5.60 -38.89 -25.60
N ILE A 123 -4.35 -39.32 -25.81
CA ILE A 123 -3.21 -38.91 -24.98
C ILE A 123 -2.86 -37.43 -25.25
N ASP A 124 -2.83 -37.01 -26.51
CA ASP A 124 -2.55 -35.61 -26.89
C ASP A 124 -3.60 -34.64 -26.33
N THR A 125 -4.88 -34.99 -26.42
CA THR A 125 -5.96 -34.17 -25.83
C THR A 125 -5.91 -34.10 -24.31
N ARG A 126 -5.49 -35.17 -23.63
CA ARG A 126 -5.28 -35.17 -22.17
C ARG A 126 -4.05 -34.35 -21.77
N ALA A 127 -2.95 -34.49 -22.50
CA ALA A 127 -1.73 -33.71 -22.28
C ALA A 127 -1.98 -32.20 -22.48
N HIS A 128 -2.69 -31.81 -23.55
CA HIS A 128 -3.10 -30.43 -23.79
C HIS A 128 -3.97 -29.86 -22.65
N ARG A 129 -4.90 -30.65 -22.10
CA ARG A 129 -5.71 -30.22 -20.95
C ARG A 129 -4.84 -29.95 -19.73
N LEU A 130 -3.98 -30.90 -19.34
CA LEU A 130 -3.10 -30.77 -18.16
C LEU A 130 -2.09 -29.62 -18.31
N LEU A 131 -1.45 -29.48 -19.47
CA LEU A 131 -0.53 -28.36 -19.75
C LEU A 131 -1.24 -27.01 -19.63
N SER A 132 -2.46 -26.90 -20.19
CA SER A 132 -3.22 -25.65 -20.12
C SER A 132 -3.71 -25.33 -18.70
N MET A 133 -4.01 -26.35 -17.89
CA MET A 133 -4.34 -26.20 -16.47
C MET A 133 -3.13 -25.75 -15.64
N GLY A 134 -1.94 -26.28 -15.92
CA GLY A 134 -0.69 -25.86 -15.28
C GLY A 134 -0.34 -24.39 -15.55
N THR A 135 -0.48 -23.92 -16.79
CA THR A 135 -0.23 -22.51 -17.14
C THR A 135 -1.27 -21.54 -16.56
N LEU A 136 -2.55 -21.92 -16.49
CA LEU A 136 -3.58 -21.05 -15.89
C LEU A 136 -3.53 -21.08 -14.36
N GLY A 137 -3.19 -22.22 -13.77
CA GLY A 137 -2.91 -22.36 -12.34
C GLY A 137 -1.67 -21.58 -11.90
N SER A 138 -0.62 -21.53 -12.72
CA SER A 138 0.56 -20.69 -12.44
C SER A 138 0.21 -19.21 -12.52
N VAL A 139 -0.60 -18.79 -13.49
CA VAL A 139 -1.08 -17.39 -13.60
C VAL A 139 -1.99 -17.01 -12.42
N LEU A 140 -2.87 -17.90 -11.97
CA LEU A 140 -3.68 -17.69 -10.76
C LEU A 140 -2.84 -17.68 -9.48
N SER A 141 -1.77 -18.47 -9.42
CA SER A 141 -0.79 -18.48 -8.33
C SER A 141 0.07 -17.20 -8.33
N GLU A 142 0.44 -16.69 -9.50
CA GLU A 142 1.12 -15.40 -9.64
C GLU A 142 0.20 -14.23 -9.29
N LEU A 143 -1.07 -14.26 -9.72
CA LEU A 143 -2.09 -13.27 -9.36
C LEU A 143 -2.45 -13.31 -7.86
N SER A 144 -2.43 -14.48 -7.23
CA SER A 144 -2.63 -14.59 -5.78
C SER A 144 -1.38 -14.22 -4.96
N GLY A 145 -0.18 -14.46 -5.49
CA GLY A 145 1.08 -13.92 -4.94
C GLY A 145 1.17 -12.40 -5.04
N LEU A 146 0.58 -11.81 -6.10
CA LEU A 146 0.37 -10.38 -6.25
C LEU A 146 -0.57 -9.81 -5.18
N ASP A 147 -1.61 -10.55 -4.76
CA ASP A 147 -2.60 -10.12 -3.74
C ASP A 147 -1.93 -9.66 -2.42
N GLN A 148 -0.83 -10.32 -2.03
CA GLN A 148 -0.06 -9.96 -0.83
C GLN A 148 0.78 -8.68 -1.02
N GLN A 149 1.20 -8.36 -2.26
CA GLN A 149 1.93 -7.13 -2.61
C GLN A 149 0.99 -5.97 -2.95
N VAL A 150 -0.24 -6.27 -3.37
CA VAL A 150 -1.29 -5.33 -3.77
C VAL A 150 -1.92 -4.59 -2.58
N GLN A 151 -1.70 -5.05 -1.34
CA GLN A 151 -2.11 -4.28 -0.17
C GLN A 151 -1.51 -2.85 -0.17
N VAL A 152 -0.38 -2.65 -0.84
CA VAL A 152 0.30 -1.35 -0.99
C VAL A 152 -0.31 -0.47 -2.10
N LEU A 153 -1.07 -1.05 -3.04
CA LEU A 153 -1.70 -0.37 -4.18
C LEU A 153 -3.04 0.28 -3.80
N GLY A 154 -3.43 1.34 -4.53
CA GLY A 154 -4.64 2.12 -4.25
C GLY A 154 -5.96 1.42 -4.63
N ASP A 155 -7.09 1.95 -4.16
CA ASP A 155 -8.42 1.33 -4.26
C ASP A 155 -8.90 1.06 -5.71
N ASN A 156 -8.47 1.88 -6.67
CA ASN A 156 -8.82 1.67 -8.07
C ASN A 156 -8.10 0.45 -8.66
N GLN A 157 -6.84 0.24 -8.32
CA GLN A 157 -6.04 -0.89 -8.81
C GLN A 157 -6.46 -2.20 -8.12
N ARG A 158 -6.90 -2.13 -6.85
CA ARG A 158 -7.52 -3.28 -6.18
C ARG A 158 -8.77 -3.74 -6.91
N ARG A 159 -9.60 -2.80 -7.37
CA ARG A 159 -10.77 -3.10 -8.20
C ARG A 159 -10.37 -3.67 -9.55
N ASP A 160 -9.43 -3.04 -10.27
CA ASP A 160 -8.96 -3.55 -11.56
C ASP A 160 -8.37 -4.97 -11.45
N LEU A 161 -7.64 -5.27 -10.38
CA LEU A 161 -7.09 -6.60 -10.13
C LEU A 161 -8.18 -7.62 -9.74
N ALA A 162 -9.15 -7.21 -8.93
CA ALA A 162 -10.31 -8.04 -8.62
C ALA A 162 -11.11 -8.35 -9.89
N ASP A 163 -11.33 -7.36 -10.76
CA ASP A 163 -11.99 -7.54 -12.06
C ASP A 163 -11.17 -8.45 -12.99
N ILE A 164 -9.83 -8.36 -12.96
CA ILE A 164 -8.95 -9.29 -13.69
C ILE A 164 -9.08 -10.71 -13.13
N LYS A 165 -9.09 -10.87 -11.81
CA LYS A 165 -9.22 -12.17 -11.12
C LYS A 165 -10.58 -12.80 -11.42
N ASP A 166 -11.65 -12.04 -11.29
CA ASP A 166 -13.02 -12.47 -11.56
C ASP A 166 -13.21 -12.80 -13.04
N ALA A 167 -12.62 -12.02 -13.96
CA ALA A 167 -12.66 -12.35 -15.37
C ALA A 167 -11.87 -13.62 -15.69
N VAL A 168 -10.71 -13.85 -15.08
CA VAL A 168 -9.96 -15.11 -15.24
C VAL A 168 -10.74 -16.30 -14.68
N GLN A 169 -11.44 -16.12 -13.55
CA GLN A 169 -12.32 -17.14 -12.97
C GLN A 169 -13.56 -17.42 -13.82
N GLN A 170 -14.22 -16.39 -14.36
CA GLN A 170 -15.34 -16.55 -15.29
C GLN A 170 -14.91 -17.26 -16.58
N LEU A 171 -13.73 -16.95 -17.10
CA LEU A 171 -13.15 -17.65 -18.26
C LEU A 171 -12.88 -19.13 -17.97
N ILE A 172 -12.55 -19.51 -16.74
CA ILE A 172 -12.43 -20.93 -16.33
C ILE A 172 -13.79 -21.64 -16.40
N VAL A 173 -14.85 -20.95 -15.97
CA VAL A 173 -16.23 -21.49 -15.95
C VAL A 173 -16.82 -21.59 -17.35
N GLU A 174 -16.65 -20.57 -18.20
CA GLU A 174 -17.18 -20.56 -19.57
C GLU A 174 -16.45 -21.53 -20.51
N ARG A 175 -15.17 -21.84 -20.24
CA ARG A 175 -14.35 -22.78 -21.04
C ARG A 175 -14.80 -24.24 -20.91
N PHE A 176 -15.62 -24.58 -19.92
CA PHE A 176 -16.30 -25.88 -19.87
C PHE A 176 -17.31 -26.08 -21.03
N ASN A 177 -17.66 -25.02 -21.79
CA ASN A 177 -18.70 -25.05 -22.83
C ASN A 177 -18.21 -24.93 -24.30
N GLY A 178 -16.91 -25.09 -24.57
CA GLY A 178 -16.48 -25.73 -25.83
C GLY A 178 -16.13 -24.91 -27.07
N ASP A 179 -15.98 -23.59 -27.02
CA ASP A 179 -15.42 -22.81 -28.16
C ASP A 179 -14.56 -21.63 -27.67
N ILE A 180 -13.77 -20.98 -28.54
CA ILE A 180 -12.97 -19.74 -28.31
C ILE A 180 -11.43 -19.95 -28.12
N GLY A 181 -10.78 -20.86 -28.85
CA GLY A 181 -9.32 -21.07 -28.73
C GLY A 181 -8.40 -19.91 -29.14
N ARG A 182 -8.85 -18.94 -29.95
CA ARG A 182 -7.95 -17.94 -30.59
C ARG A 182 -8.12 -16.50 -30.08
N HIS A 183 -9.27 -16.18 -29.48
CA HIS A 183 -9.46 -14.88 -28.82
C HIS A 183 -8.80 -14.88 -27.43
N LEU A 184 -8.77 -16.04 -26.76
CA LEU A 184 -8.23 -16.25 -25.41
C LEU A 184 -6.73 -15.95 -25.26
N GLU A 185 -5.91 -16.26 -26.27
CA GLU A 185 -4.46 -16.07 -26.19
C GLU A 185 -4.07 -14.58 -26.23
N LEU A 186 -4.80 -13.78 -27.02
CA LEU A 186 -4.64 -12.32 -27.13
C LEU A 186 -5.14 -11.59 -25.88
N THR A 187 -6.27 -12.00 -25.30
CA THR A 187 -6.79 -11.36 -24.08
C THR A 187 -6.00 -11.75 -22.84
N ALA A 188 -5.49 -12.98 -22.76
CA ALA A 188 -4.65 -13.45 -21.66
C ALA A 188 -3.22 -12.88 -21.73
N THR A 189 -2.62 -12.71 -22.91
CA THR A 189 -1.34 -11.99 -23.05
C THR A 189 -1.49 -10.48 -22.79
N ALA A 190 -2.57 -9.86 -23.26
CA ALA A 190 -2.85 -8.44 -22.98
C ALA A 190 -3.19 -8.15 -21.50
N ARG A 191 -3.67 -9.14 -20.75
CA ARG A 191 -3.93 -9.02 -19.29
C ARG A 191 -2.77 -9.54 -18.43
N GLY A 192 -1.98 -10.51 -18.91
CA GLY A 192 -0.75 -10.98 -18.27
C GLY A 192 0.38 -9.95 -18.27
N GLY A 193 0.45 -9.09 -19.30
CA GLY A 193 1.33 -7.91 -19.29
C GLY A 193 1.02 -6.95 -18.13
N ARG A 194 -0.28 -6.70 -17.87
CA ARG A 194 -0.69 -5.84 -16.75
C ARG A 194 -0.32 -6.43 -15.39
N GLY A 195 -0.36 -7.76 -15.23
CA GLY A 195 0.08 -8.42 -14.00
C GLY A 195 1.56 -8.16 -13.68
N LYS A 196 2.42 -8.15 -14.71
CA LYS A 196 3.84 -7.78 -14.55
C LYS A 196 3.99 -6.31 -14.20
N ASP A 197 3.26 -5.41 -14.87
CA ASP A 197 3.27 -3.98 -14.56
C ASP A 197 2.86 -3.73 -13.10
N PHE A 198 1.82 -4.42 -12.60
CA PHE A 198 1.42 -4.33 -11.19
C PHE A 198 2.50 -4.84 -10.23
N ALA A 199 3.22 -5.92 -10.56
CA ALA A 199 4.33 -6.41 -9.75
C ALA A 199 5.46 -5.38 -9.64
N VAL A 200 5.80 -4.73 -10.77
CA VAL A 200 6.82 -3.68 -10.81
C VAL A 200 6.37 -2.45 -10.02
N GLN A 201 5.12 -2.03 -10.20
CA GLN A 201 4.53 -0.92 -9.45
C GLN A 201 4.54 -1.18 -7.94
N ALA A 202 4.12 -2.37 -7.52
CA ALA A 202 4.15 -2.77 -6.11
C ALA A 202 5.58 -2.83 -5.56
N GLY A 203 6.53 -3.32 -6.35
CA GLY A 203 7.96 -3.31 -6.01
C GLY A 203 8.48 -1.90 -5.76
N ILE A 204 8.24 -0.96 -6.68
CA ILE A 204 8.66 0.45 -6.56
C ILE A 204 8.04 1.10 -5.32
N LEU A 205 6.73 0.93 -5.12
CA LEU A 205 6.05 1.48 -3.95
C LEU A 205 6.58 0.88 -2.64
N THR A 206 6.90 -0.41 -2.62
CA THR A 206 7.48 -1.08 -1.45
C THR A 206 8.86 -0.52 -1.10
N GLN A 207 9.64 -0.09 -2.09
CA GLN A 207 10.93 0.56 -1.81
C GLN A 207 10.79 1.95 -1.22
N LEU A 208 9.79 2.70 -1.65
CA LEU A 208 9.50 4.03 -1.12
C LEU A 208 8.89 3.96 0.29
N ARG A 209 8.07 2.94 0.55
CA ARG A 209 7.39 2.73 1.82
C ARG A 209 8.37 2.38 2.95
N PHE A 210 8.18 3.02 4.09
CA PHE A 210 8.77 2.64 5.38
C PHE A 210 7.63 2.47 6.41
N ASP A 211 7.92 1.78 7.51
CA ASP A 211 6.86 1.30 8.40
C ASP A 211 6.07 2.45 9.06
N GLU A 212 6.71 3.60 9.28
CA GLU A 212 6.13 4.78 9.93
C GLU A 212 5.56 5.84 8.98
N ILE A 213 5.50 5.56 7.67
CA ILE A 213 5.15 6.56 6.63
C ILE A 213 3.82 7.30 6.88
N ASP A 214 2.81 6.60 7.39
CA ASP A 214 1.48 7.15 7.66
C ASP A 214 1.27 7.47 9.15
N ARG A 215 2.30 7.30 9.98
CA ARG A 215 2.17 7.26 11.45
C ARG A 215 1.67 8.59 12.02
N ARG A 216 2.28 9.70 11.61
CA ARG A 216 1.90 11.04 12.08
C ARG A 216 0.51 11.44 11.57
N LEU A 217 0.15 11.07 10.34
CA LEU A 217 -1.18 11.36 9.82
C LEU A 217 -2.26 10.59 10.60
N HIS A 218 -2.06 9.29 10.87
CA HIS A 218 -2.97 8.50 11.71
C HIS A 218 -3.10 9.05 13.13
N GLU A 219 -2.00 9.54 13.70
CA GLU A 219 -1.99 10.20 15.01
C GLU A 219 -2.89 11.44 15.01
N LEU A 220 -2.81 12.26 13.96
CA LEU A 220 -3.67 13.44 13.79
C LEU A 220 -5.13 13.09 13.46
N ASP A 221 -5.37 11.94 12.83
CA ASP A 221 -6.73 11.44 12.57
C ASP A 221 -7.50 11.14 13.85
N GLN A 222 -6.79 10.69 14.89
CA GLN A 222 -7.35 10.45 16.23
C GLN A 222 -7.65 11.73 17.01
N ARG A 223 -7.24 12.89 16.50
CA ARG A 223 -7.52 14.21 17.07
C ARG A 223 -8.58 14.91 16.22
N PRO A 224 -9.88 14.62 16.41
CA PRO A 224 -10.93 15.27 15.64
C PRO A 224 -10.90 16.79 15.92
N SER A 225 -10.99 17.58 14.84
CA SER A 225 -11.27 19.01 14.96
C SER A 225 -12.74 19.19 15.34
N HIS A 226 -13.08 20.33 15.96
CA HIS A 226 -14.47 20.64 16.25
C HIS A 226 -15.23 20.83 14.92
N GLU A 227 -16.51 20.44 14.84
CA GLU A 227 -17.30 20.44 13.58
C GLU A 227 -17.38 21.82 12.90
N LYS A 228 -17.12 22.88 13.65
CA LYS A 228 -17.18 24.29 13.22
C LYS A 228 -15.82 24.99 13.28
N SER A 229 -14.73 24.24 13.36
CA SER A 229 -13.37 24.80 13.30
C SER A 229 -13.04 25.35 11.91
N TYR A 230 -12.22 26.40 11.86
CA TYR A 230 -11.64 26.96 10.63
C TYR A 230 -12.61 27.65 9.67
N LEU A 231 -13.84 27.96 10.12
CA LEU A 231 -14.82 28.75 9.36
C LEU A 231 -14.36 30.20 9.06
N TRP A 232 -13.19 30.59 9.54
CA TRP A 232 -12.57 31.86 9.22
C TRP A 232 -11.68 31.80 7.96
N LEU A 233 -11.37 30.61 7.44
CA LEU A 233 -10.61 30.43 6.21
C LEU A 233 -11.37 30.81 4.95
N ASP A 234 -12.71 30.65 4.96
CA ASP A 234 -13.60 30.96 3.83
C ASP A 234 -14.13 32.41 3.86
N GLY A 235 -13.71 33.20 4.85
CA GLY A 235 -14.14 34.59 5.03
C GLY A 235 -15.60 34.78 5.45
N SER A 236 -16.35 33.70 5.72
CA SER A 236 -17.78 33.76 6.07
C SER A 236 -18.03 34.33 7.47
N ILE A 237 -17.06 34.19 8.39
CA ILE A 237 -17.08 34.82 9.70
C ILE A 237 -16.22 36.09 9.66
N GLY A 238 -16.88 37.25 9.50
CA GLY A 238 -16.25 38.58 9.64
C GLY A 238 -15.65 38.86 11.03
N GLY A 239 -15.78 37.93 11.99
CA GLY A 239 -15.32 38.01 13.38
C GLY A 239 -13.94 37.41 13.67
N ALA A 240 -13.21 36.88 12.69
CA ALA A 240 -11.88 36.29 12.91
C ALA A 240 -10.70 37.27 12.76
N LYS A 241 -10.98 38.56 12.62
CA LYS A 241 -9.94 39.60 12.58
C LYS A 241 -9.68 40.12 13.97
N LYS A 242 -8.43 40.07 14.45
CA LYS A 242 -7.97 41.17 15.31
C LYS A 242 -8.13 42.47 14.51
N VAL A 243 -8.69 43.49 15.17
CA VAL A 243 -8.97 44.79 14.56
C VAL A 243 -7.69 45.32 13.87
N GLY A 244 -7.75 45.55 12.55
CA GLY A 244 -6.63 46.06 11.75
C GLY A 244 -5.89 45.04 10.88
N LEU A 245 -6.17 43.73 10.97
CA LEU A 245 -5.52 42.71 10.12
C LEU A 245 -6.25 42.49 8.78
N VAL A 246 -5.50 42.03 7.77
CA VAL A 246 -6.03 41.56 6.47
C VAL A 246 -6.70 40.19 6.67
N PRO A 247 -7.81 39.85 5.98
CA PRO A 247 -8.41 38.52 6.08
C PRO A 247 -7.40 37.41 5.78
N ALA A 248 -7.64 36.21 6.32
CA ALA A 248 -6.88 35.02 5.93
C ALA A 248 -6.99 34.87 4.40
N ASN A 249 -5.88 35.00 3.70
CA ASN A 249 -5.85 35.04 2.24
C ASN A 249 -5.61 33.65 1.63
N PHE A 250 -5.92 32.59 2.38
CA PHE A 250 -5.70 31.21 1.94
C PHE A 250 -6.54 30.87 0.70
N GLN A 251 -7.85 31.15 0.72
CA GLN A 251 -8.71 30.93 -0.44
C GLN A 251 -8.27 31.77 -1.65
N ALA A 252 -7.93 33.04 -1.43
CA ALA A 252 -7.40 33.90 -2.48
C ALA A 252 -6.08 33.35 -3.07
N TRP A 253 -5.24 32.75 -2.23
CA TRP A 253 -4.02 32.08 -2.68
C TRP A 253 -4.29 30.81 -3.49
N LEU A 254 -5.25 29.96 -3.07
CA LEU A 254 -5.64 28.76 -3.82
C LEU A 254 -6.03 29.10 -5.26
N SER A 255 -6.69 30.24 -5.47
CA SER A 255 -7.07 30.76 -6.80
C SER A 255 -5.99 31.60 -7.50
N SER A 256 -4.87 31.91 -6.84
CA SER A 256 -3.82 32.76 -7.42
C SER A 256 -2.79 31.98 -8.23
N THR A 257 -1.88 32.67 -8.93
CA THR A 257 -0.69 32.07 -9.57
C THR A 257 0.46 31.81 -8.59
N GLN A 258 0.35 32.28 -7.34
CA GLN A 258 1.38 32.08 -6.33
C GLN A 258 1.45 30.60 -5.95
N LYS A 259 2.68 30.08 -5.86
CA LYS A 259 2.91 28.64 -5.65
C LYS A 259 3.15 28.24 -4.21
N LEU A 260 3.48 29.18 -3.33
CA LEU A 260 3.83 28.91 -1.94
C LEU A 260 2.90 29.67 -0.99
N TYR A 261 2.38 28.95 0.00
CA TYR A 261 1.68 29.52 1.16
C TYR A 261 2.37 29.12 2.45
N TRP A 262 2.55 30.06 3.36
CA TRP A 262 3.16 29.79 4.65
C TRP A 262 2.20 30.00 5.82
N ILE A 263 1.96 28.92 6.57
CA ILE A 263 1.23 28.92 7.82
C ILE A 263 2.25 28.97 8.97
N SER A 264 2.34 30.12 9.63
CA SER A 264 3.19 30.30 10.80
C SER A 264 2.36 30.33 12.08
N GLY A 265 3.02 30.16 13.21
CA GLY A 265 2.41 30.40 14.51
C GLY A 265 3.09 29.70 15.67
N VAL A 266 2.70 30.09 16.88
CA VAL A 266 3.28 29.59 18.13
C VAL A 266 3.03 28.09 18.36
N ALA A 267 3.82 27.46 19.25
CA ALA A 267 3.62 26.05 19.59
C ALA A 267 2.22 25.84 20.18
N GLY A 268 1.55 24.75 19.77
CA GLY A 268 0.20 24.45 20.26
C GLY A 268 -0.92 25.35 19.74
N SER A 269 -0.69 26.23 18.75
CA SER A 269 -1.74 27.10 18.18
C SER A 269 -2.73 26.41 17.23
N GLY A 270 -2.47 25.15 16.86
CA GLY A 270 -3.35 24.35 15.99
C GLY A 270 -2.86 24.15 14.54
N LYS A 271 -1.63 24.54 14.20
CA LYS A 271 -1.06 24.41 12.82
C LYS A 271 -1.21 23.02 12.21
N SER A 272 -0.73 21.97 12.88
CA SER A 272 -0.82 20.59 12.38
C SER A 272 -2.26 20.11 12.22
N THR A 273 -3.14 20.54 13.13
CA THR A 273 -4.57 20.25 13.05
C THR A 273 -5.21 20.95 11.85
N LEU A 274 -4.80 22.18 11.55
CA LEU A 274 -5.21 22.90 10.35
C LEU A 274 -4.67 22.24 9.07
N MET A 275 -3.39 21.87 9.03
CA MET A 275 -2.79 21.19 7.88
C MET A 275 -3.48 19.86 7.57
N LYS A 276 -3.85 19.09 8.61
CA LYS A 276 -4.67 17.87 8.48
C LYS A 276 -6.08 18.20 7.97
N PHE A 277 -6.72 19.26 8.48
CA PHE A 277 -8.00 19.70 7.97
C PHE A 277 -7.93 20.06 6.48
N LEU A 278 -6.91 20.81 6.05
CA LEU A 278 -6.72 21.18 4.65
C LEU A 278 -6.50 19.98 3.73
N TYR A 279 -5.76 18.97 4.21
CA TYR A 279 -5.51 17.72 3.50
C TYR A 279 -6.79 16.91 3.27
N SER A 280 -7.65 16.80 4.29
CA SER A 280 -8.84 15.95 4.25
C SER A 280 -10.11 16.68 3.78
N ASN A 281 -10.12 18.02 3.68
CA ASN A 281 -11.30 18.80 3.35
C ASN A 281 -11.58 18.82 1.82
N PRO A 282 -12.72 18.28 1.35
CA PRO A 282 -13.10 18.33 -0.07
C PRO A 282 -13.29 19.74 -0.64
N GLN A 283 -13.54 20.75 0.21
CA GLN A 283 -13.64 22.13 -0.25
C GLN A 283 -12.29 22.65 -0.74
N THR A 284 -11.17 22.22 -0.15
CA THR A 284 -9.82 22.60 -0.61
C THR A 284 -9.60 22.18 -2.06
N THR A 285 -9.95 20.94 -2.40
CA THR A 285 -9.79 20.41 -3.76
C THR A 285 -10.78 21.07 -4.73
N THR A 286 -12.01 21.33 -4.30
CA THR A 286 -13.02 22.04 -5.10
C THR A 286 -12.55 23.45 -5.47
N GLN A 287 -12.04 24.24 -4.52
CA GLN A 287 -11.55 25.59 -4.78
C GLN A 287 -10.32 25.61 -5.70
N LEU A 288 -9.45 24.59 -5.62
CA LEU A 288 -8.34 24.43 -6.55
C LEU A 288 -8.84 24.10 -7.97
N LYS A 289 -9.95 23.37 -8.10
CA LYS A 289 -10.52 22.98 -9.40
C LYS A 289 -10.98 24.18 -10.20
N ASP A 290 -11.77 25.03 -9.56
CA ASP A 290 -12.49 26.11 -10.25
C ASP A 290 -11.55 27.10 -10.94
N VAL A 291 -10.30 27.23 -10.45
CA VAL A 291 -9.38 28.26 -10.93
C VAL A 291 -8.04 27.72 -11.43
N TRP A 292 -7.48 26.68 -10.80
CA TRP A 292 -6.09 26.30 -11.06
C TRP A 292 -5.94 25.13 -12.03
N TYR A 293 -6.62 24.01 -11.77
CA TYR A 293 -6.42 22.79 -12.57
C TYR A 293 -7.57 22.46 -13.53
N GLN A 294 -8.76 23.07 -13.34
CA GLN A 294 -9.93 22.94 -14.22
C GLN A 294 -10.28 21.47 -14.54
N ASP A 295 -10.12 21.05 -15.80
CA ASP A 295 -10.40 19.71 -16.29
C ASP A 295 -9.22 18.73 -16.10
N GLY A 296 -8.08 19.20 -15.61
CA GLY A 296 -6.91 18.38 -15.30
C GLY A 296 -7.10 17.47 -14.07
N LYS A 297 -6.21 16.49 -13.90
CA LYS A 297 -6.16 15.64 -12.70
C LYS A 297 -5.37 16.35 -11.60
N LEU A 298 -5.94 16.45 -10.39
CA LEU A 298 -5.24 16.92 -9.21
C LEU A 298 -4.67 15.73 -8.42
N LEU A 299 -3.38 15.80 -8.11
CA LEU A 299 -2.70 14.92 -7.16
C LEU A 299 -2.47 15.69 -5.87
N VAL A 300 -2.76 15.07 -4.73
CA VAL A 300 -2.55 15.69 -3.41
C VAL A 300 -1.60 14.80 -2.61
N ALA A 301 -0.52 15.38 -2.09
CA ALA A 301 0.39 14.67 -1.21
C ALA A 301 0.73 15.51 0.01
N ALA A 302 0.92 14.85 1.14
CA ALA A 302 1.21 15.50 2.40
C ALA A 302 2.30 14.78 3.18
N TYR A 303 3.13 15.57 3.85
CA TYR A 303 4.11 15.09 4.82
C TYR A 303 4.01 15.92 6.10
N PHE A 304 4.02 15.22 7.23
CA PHE A 304 3.97 15.84 8.54
C PHE A 304 5.25 15.43 9.26
N PHE A 305 6.16 16.39 9.45
CA PHE A 305 7.32 16.17 10.29
C PHE A 305 6.86 15.80 11.70
N TRP A 306 7.63 14.92 12.34
CA TRP A 306 7.33 14.51 13.69
C TRP A 306 8.58 14.25 14.52
N GLU A 307 8.80 15.10 15.51
CA GLU A 307 9.93 15.04 16.43
C GLU A 307 9.85 13.90 17.47
N VAL A 308 8.70 13.22 17.62
CA VAL A 308 8.53 12.20 18.67
C VAL A 308 9.35 10.94 18.37
N GLY A 309 10.20 10.58 19.33
CA GLY A 309 11.14 9.45 19.23
C GLY A 309 12.40 9.80 18.44
N LYS A 310 13.17 8.78 18.08
CA LYS A 310 14.42 8.90 17.31
C LYS A 310 14.29 8.32 15.90
N ILE A 311 13.07 8.28 15.36
CA ILE A 311 12.77 7.75 14.05
C ILE A 311 13.19 8.77 12.98
N GLN A 312 14.40 8.59 12.45
CA GLN A 312 15.05 9.51 11.52
C GLN A 312 14.20 9.84 10.27
N LEU A 313 13.47 8.86 9.71
CA LEU A 313 12.64 9.07 8.52
C LEU A 313 11.39 9.94 8.76
N LEU A 314 11.05 10.28 10.00
CA LEU A 314 9.99 11.26 10.30
C LEU A 314 10.50 12.70 10.41
N ARG A 315 11.82 12.88 10.31
CA ARG A 315 12.52 14.15 10.59
C ARG A 315 13.50 14.57 9.51
N THR A 316 13.57 13.84 8.40
CA THR A 316 14.59 14.00 7.34
C THR A 316 13.99 14.34 5.98
N GLN A 317 14.82 14.92 5.10
CA GLN A 317 14.48 15.11 3.68
C GLN A 317 14.21 13.77 2.98
N GLN A 318 14.96 12.73 3.35
CA GLN A 318 14.77 11.39 2.81
C GLN A 318 13.36 10.88 3.13
N GLY A 319 12.92 11.02 4.39
CA GLY A 319 11.56 10.72 4.80
C GLY A 319 10.51 11.47 4.00
N LEU A 320 10.64 12.79 3.94
CA LEU A 320 9.74 13.67 3.18
C LEU A 320 9.63 13.26 1.72
N LEU A 321 10.75 13.12 1.00
CA LEU A 321 10.74 12.80 -0.42
C LEU A 321 10.18 11.40 -0.69
N ARG A 322 10.52 10.41 0.15
CA ARG A 322 9.97 9.05 0.03
C ARG A 322 8.46 9.04 0.20
N THR A 323 7.94 9.74 1.21
CA THR A 323 6.49 9.82 1.45
C THR A 323 5.76 10.51 0.32
N LEU A 324 6.26 11.66 -0.15
CA LEU A 324 5.63 12.40 -1.24
C LEU A 324 5.64 11.56 -2.54
N LEU A 325 6.78 10.96 -2.91
CA LEU A 325 6.87 10.08 -4.08
C LEU A 325 5.93 8.88 -3.95
N PHE A 326 5.88 8.23 -2.78
CA PHE A 326 4.98 7.11 -2.53
C PHE A 326 3.52 7.52 -2.77
N GLN A 327 3.07 8.62 -2.18
CA GLN A 327 1.68 9.10 -2.31
C GLN A 327 1.35 9.54 -3.74
N ILE A 328 2.27 10.22 -4.44
CA ILE A 328 2.11 10.65 -5.83
C ILE A 328 1.99 9.45 -6.76
N LEU A 329 2.94 8.51 -6.69
CA LEU A 329 2.98 7.35 -7.58
C LEU A 329 1.85 6.37 -7.30
N ARG A 330 1.37 6.29 -6.05
CA ARG A 330 0.15 5.51 -5.71
C ARG A 330 -1.10 6.09 -6.37
N GLN A 331 -1.20 7.41 -6.52
CA GLN A 331 -2.34 8.08 -7.20
C GLN A 331 -2.20 8.09 -8.72
N CYS A 332 -0.98 7.98 -9.22
CA CYS A 332 -0.64 8.07 -10.64
C CYS A 332 0.39 7.00 -11.05
N PRO A 333 0.00 5.71 -11.07
CA PRO A 333 0.92 4.61 -11.33
C PRO A 333 1.57 4.65 -12.72
N GLU A 334 0.91 5.27 -13.69
CA GLU A 334 1.43 5.49 -15.04
C GLU A 334 2.78 6.23 -15.04
N LEU A 335 3.00 7.11 -14.07
CA LEU A 335 4.25 7.88 -13.92
C LEU A 335 5.44 7.00 -13.47
N MET A 336 5.19 5.83 -12.89
CA MET A 336 6.27 4.97 -12.37
C MET A 336 7.23 4.52 -13.47
N SER A 337 6.73 4.33 -14.70
CA SER A 337 7.54 3.94 -15.86
C SER A 337 8.52 5.04 -16.29
N GLU A 338 8.16 6.31 -16.08
CA GLU A 338 8.98 7.48 -16.39
C GLU A 338 9.94 7.81 -15.24
N VAL A 339 9.44 7.81 -14.00
CA VAL A 339 10.22 8.17 -12.80
C VAL A 339 11.25 7.10 -12.48
N TYR A 340 10.86 5.83 -12.52
CA TYR A 340 11.71 4.69 -12.23
C TYR A 340 12.01 3.88 -13.50
N SER A 341 12.36 4.56 -14.60
CA SER A 341 12.70 3.95 -15.89
C SER A 341 13.72 2.81 -15.78
N ASP A 342 14.74 2.98 -14.94
CA ASP A 342 15.82 2.02 -14.76
C ASP A 342 15.28 0.71 -14.17
N LEU A 343 14.41 0.81 -13.15
CA LEU A 343 13.76 -0.35 -12.55
C LEU A 343 12.71 -0.93 -13.51
N TRP A 344 11.92 -0.06 -14.15
CA TRP A 344 10.87 -0.48 -15.06
C TRP A 344 11.42 -1.34 -16.20
N THR A 345 12.53 -0.92 -16.82
CA THR A 345 13.18 -1.66 -17.91
C THR A 345 13.80 -2.98 -17.46
N LEU A 346 14.43 -3.02 -16.28
CA LEU A 346 14.99 -4.24 -15.70
C LEU A 346 13.93 -5.33 -15.49
N PHE A 347 12.71 -4.95 -15.07
CA PHE A 347 11.66 -5.92 -14.75
C PHE A 347 10.68 -6.19 -15.90
N ALA A 348 10.43 -5.23 -16.78
CA ALA A 348 9.65 -5.47 -18.00
C ALA A 348 10.30 -6.53 -18.92
N GLY A 349 11.64 -6.64 -18.87
CA GLY A 349 12.41 -7.66 -19.60
C GLY A 349 12.44 -9.05 -18.94
N ALA A 350 11.95 -9.22 -17.71
CA ALA A 350 11.98 -10.50 -17.01
C ALA A 350 10.94 -11.49 -17.59
N THR A 351 11.43 -12.64 -18.05
CA THR A 351 10.60 -13.71 -18.63
C THR A 351 9.80 -14.47 -17.55
N PRO A 352 8.69 -15.14 -17.89
CA PRO A 352 7.85 -15.89 -16.93
C PRO A 352 8.60 -16.96 -16.12
N ASN A 353 9.72 -17.48 -16.63
CA ASN A 353 10.54 -18.48 -15.93
C ASN A 353 11.47 -17.87 -14.86
N GLY A 354 11.45 -16.55 -14.68
CA GLY A 354 12.29 -15.79 -13.76
C GLY A 354 11.63 -15.52 -12.40
N GLN A 355 11.01 -16.52 -11.76
CA GLN A 355 10.44 -16.39 -10.39
C GLN A 355 11.45 -15.86 -9.34
N ARG A 356 12.75 -15.92 -9.64
CA ARG A 356 13.84 -15.40 -8.78
C ARG A 356 14.01 -13.88 -8.80
N SER A 357 13.45 -13.15 -9.76
CA SER A 357 13.76 -11.72 -9.93
C SER A 357 12.83 -10.77 -9.15
N LEU A 358 11.52 -11.08 -9.07
CA LEU A 358 10.55 -10.23 -8.36
C LEU A 358 10.59 -10.40 -6.83
N SER A 359 10.79 -11.64 -6.35
CA SER A 359 10.91 -11.95 -4.91
C SER A 359 12.20 -11.42 -4.29
N GLY A 360 13.30 -11.38 -5.06
CA GLY A 360 14.59 -10.83 -4.61
C GLY A 360 14.57 -9.30 -4.40
N PHE A 361 13.73 -8.57 -5.14
CA PHE A 361 13.60 -7.12 -5.04
C PHE A 361 12.67 -6.67 -3.91
N ALA A 362 11.55 -7.37 -3.69
CA ALA A 362 10.68 -7.12 -2.53
C ALA A 362 11.43 -7.30 -1.20
N GLY A 363 12.51 -8.10 -1.19
CA GLY A 363 13.41 -8.27 -0.05
C GLY A 363 14.65 -7.36 -0.02
N SER A 364 15.03 -6.72 -1.14
CA SER A 364 16.23 -5.89 -1.24
C SER A 364 15.85 -4.40 -1.27
N ARG A 365 15.86 -3.75 -0.10
CA ARG A 365 15.69 -2.31 0.02
C ARG A 365 16.90 -1.61 -0.60
N VAL A 366 16.75 -1.07 -1.81
CA VAL A 366 17.74 -0.14 -2.37
C VAL A 366 17.75 1.12 -1.50
N SER A 367 18.90 1.46 -0.93
CA SER A 367 19.03 2.71 -0.19
C SER A 367 19.08 3.87 -1.18
N LEU A 368 17.92 4.49 -1.43
CA LEU A 368 17.87 5.74 -2.18
C LEU A 368 18.37 6.87 -1.29
N ASP A 369 19.45 7.52 -1.71
CA ASP A 369 19.94 8.74 -1.08
C ASP A 369 19.02 9.94 -1.43
N VAL A 370 19.24 11.08 -0.76
CA VAL A 370 18.42 12.29 -0.94
C VAL A 370 18.55 12.86 -2.35
N HIS A 371 19.72 12.78 -2.97
CA HIS A 371 19.96 13.32 -4.31
C HIS A 371 19.14 12.55 -5.35
N GLN A 372 19.22 11.22 -5.32
CA GLN A 372 18.43 10.34 -6.18
C GLN A 372 16.94 10.57 -5.97
N LEU A 373 16.47 10.68 -4.72
CA LEU A 373 15.06 10.97 -4.45
C LEU A 373 14.62 12.32 -5.01
N LEU A 374 15.48 13.34 -4.96
CA LEU A 374 15.19 14.64 -5.53
C LEU A 374 15.09 14.56 -7.06
N GLU A 375 16.02 13.88 -7.73
CA GLU A 375 15.95 13.65 -9.19
C GLU A 375 14.66 12.93 -9.60
N LYS A 376 14.26 11.91 -8.82
CA LYS A 376 12.99 11.19 -9.04
C LYS A 376 11.79 12.11 -8.81
N MET A 377 11.80 12.96 -7.78
CA MET A 377 10.75 13.94 -7.51
C MET A 377 10.61 14.99 -8.61
N GLU A 378 11.73 15.52 -9.11
CA GLU A 378 11.72 16.45 -10.23
C GLU A 378 11.15 15.80 -11.50
N THR A 379 11.56 14.56 -11.77
CA THR A 379 11.05 13.78 -12.91
C THR A 379 9.55 13.56 -12.78
N ALA A 380 9.07 13.16 -11.59
CA ALA A 380 7.64 13.00 -11.32
C ALA A 380 6.87 14.30 -11.60
N CYS A 381 7.36 15.45 -11.12
CA CYS A 381 6.70 16.75 -11.34
C CYS A 381 6.69 17.17 -12.82
N ARG A 382 7.77 16.90 -13.56
CA ARG A 382 7.82 17.14 -15.01
C ARG A 382 6.82 16.28 -15.76
N SER A 383 6.72 14.99 -15.42
CA SER A 383 5.75 14.07 -16.02
C SER A 383 4.31 14.48 -15.68
N ILE A 384 4.03 14.85 -14.43
CA ILE A 384 2.73 15.41 -13.99
C ILE A 384 2.34 16.58 -14.90
N ALA A 385 3.23 17.55 -15.10
CA ALA A 385 2.95 18.67 -15.97
C ALA A 385 2.78 18.26 -17.44
N GLY A 386 3.56 17.30 -17.94
CA GLY A 386 3.47 16.76 -19.30
C GLY A 386 2.12 16.10 -19.61
N HIS A 387 1.51 15.45 -18.61
CA HIS A 387 0.17 14.87 -18.69
C HIS A 387 -0.96 15.89 -18.43
N GLY A 388 -0.64 17.18 -18.21
CA GLY A 388 -1.62 18.21 -17.86
C GLY A 388 -2.18 18.08 -16.43
N TYR A 389 -1.51 17.31 -15.57
CA TYR A 389 -1.87 17.11 -14.17
C TYR A 389 -1.28 18.23 -13.30
N HIS A 390 -1.79 18.32 -12.06
CA HIS A 390 -1.42 19.33 -11.08
C HIS A 390 -1.12 18.68 -9.73
N LEU A 391 -0.13 19.20 -9.01
CA LEU A 391 0.32 18.67 -7.73
C LEU A 391 0.15 19.69 -6.61
N PHE A 392 -0.67 19.35 -5.63
CA PHE A 392 -0.83 20.12 -4.39
C PHE A 392 -0.12 19.43 -3.23
N LEU A 393 0.84 20.11 -2.62
CA LEU A 393 1.66 19.61 -1.53
C LEU A 393 1.33 20.32 -0.22
N LEU A 394 1.20 19.53 0.85
CA LEU A 394 1.08 20.01 2.23
C LEU A 394 2.29 19.50 3.03
N VAL A 395 3.11 20.41 3.57
CA VAL A 395 4.26 20.03 4.38
C VAL A 395 4.19 20.71 5.73
N ASP A 396 3.86 19.95 6.77
CA ASP A 396 3.67 20.44 8.13
C ASP A 396 4.93 20.27 8.99
N GLY A 397 5.27 21.29 9.78
CA GLY A 397 6.31 21.22 10.81
C GLY A 397 7.73 21.35 10.27
N LEU A 398 8.03 22.29 9.36
CA LEU A 398 9.39 22.46 8.85
C LEU A 398 10.44 22.73 9.94
N ASP A 399 10.03 23.29 11.08
CA ASP A 399 10.88 23.50 12.26
C ASP A 399 11.27 22.19 12.97
N GLU A 400 10.55 21.09 12.74
CA GLU A 400 10.87 19.77 13.32
C GLU A 400 11.90 18.97 12.48
N TYR A 401 12.34 19.54 11.35
CA TYR A 401 13.42 18.99 10.52
C TYR A 401 14.73 18.95 11.31
N GLU A 402 15.38 17.78 11.36
CA GLU A 402 16.59 17.60 12.17
C GLU A 402 17.85 18.27 11.59
N GLY A 403 17.83 18.64 10.29
CA GLY A 403 18.94 19.31 9.63
C GLY A 403 18.86 20.84 9.73
N LYS A 404 19.59 21.55 8.87
CA LYS A 404 19.58 23.03 8.92
C LYS A 404 18.31 23.57 8.26
N ALA A 405 17.67 24.55 8.88
CA ALA A 405 16.50 25.24 8.30
C ALA A 405 16.76 25.72 6.85
N SER A 406 17.97 26.19 6.55
CA SER A 406 18.35 26.60 5.19
C SER A 406 18.27 25.48 4.14
N GLU A 407 18.47 24.22 4.53
CA GLU A 407 18.44 23.08 3.61
C GLU A 407 17.00 22.74 3.24
N ILE A 408 16.08 22.71 4.22
CA ILE A 408 14.66 22.46 3.95
C ILE A 408 14.00 23.63 3.21
N ILE A 409 14.38 24.88 3.51
CA ILE A 409 13.94 26.07 2.76
C ILE A 409 14.39 25.98 1.29
N LYS A 410 15.65 25.57 1.03
CA LYS A 410 16.15 25.35 -0.33
C LYS A 410 15.37 24.25 -1.05
N LEU A 411 15.02 23.16 -0.36
CA LEU A 411 14.20 22.09 -0.93
C LEU A 411 12.80 22.60 -1.32
N MET A 412 12.10 23.31 -0.42
CA MET A 412 10.79 23.89 -0.73
C MET A 412 10.87 24.89 -1.90
N THR A 413 11.94 25.69 -1.94
CA THR A 413 12.21 26.61 -3.05
C THR A 413 12.45 25.86 -4.37
N ALA A 414 13.16 24.72 -4.36
CA ALA A 414 13.34 23.90 -5.55
C ALA A 414 12.01 23.32 -6.05
N LEU A 415 11.17 22.79 -5.15
CA LEU A 415 9.87 22.21 -5.50
C LEU A 415 8.91 23.25 -6.08
N THR A 416 8.89 24.48 -5.55
CA THR A 416 8.03 25.56 -6.09
C THR A 416 8.44 26.02 -7.50
N ARG A 417 9.69 25.80 -7.92
CA ARG A 417 10.12 26.12 -9.30
C ARG A 417 9.54 25.14 -10.33
N LEU A 418 9.11 23.95 -9.90
CA LEU A 418 8.56 22.95 -10.79
C LEU A 418 7.18 23.39 -11.36
N PRO A 419 6.86 22.99 -12.60
CA PRO A 419 5.59 23.33 -13.23
C PRO A 419 4.41 22.65 -12.53
N ASN A 420 3.26 23.31 -12.51
CA ASN A 420 2.00 22.79 -11.95
C ASN A 420 2.09 22.28 -10.49
N VAL A 421 2.99 22.85 -9.69
CA VAL A 421 3.11 22.57 -8.25
C VAL A 421 2.63 23.77 -7.44
N LYS A 422 1.77 23.50 -6.43
CA LYS A 422 1.45 24.41 -5.34
C LYS A 422 1.78 23.74 -4.01
N ILE A 423 2.33 24.51 -3.07
CA ILE A 423 2.81 24.02 -1.78
C ILE A 423 2.25 24.91 -0.67
N CYS A 424 1.61 24.28 0.31
CA CYS A 424 1.33 24.88 1.60
C CYS A 424 2.31 24.30 2.61
N ILE A 425 3.06 25.18 3.29
CA ILE A 425 4.03 24.80 4.31
C ILE A 425 3.63 25.36 5.67
N SER A 426 3.97 24.66 6.75
CA SER A 426 3.83 25.18 8.11
C SER A 426 5.15 25.16 8.88
N SER A 427 5.35 26.13 9.76
CA SER A 427 6.46 26.12 10.72
C SER A 427 6.19 27.03 11.93
N ARG A 428 7.06 26.99 12.93
CA ARG A 428 7.22 28.09 13.90
C ARG A 428 7.81 29.35 13.24
N PRO A 429 7.60 30.54 13.83
CA PRO A 429 8.17 31.80 13.36
C PRO A 429 9.66 31.96 13.76
N ASP A 430 10.47 30.91 13.59
CA ASP A 430 11.90 30.99 13.88
C ASP A 430 12.59 31.92 12.87
N THR A 431 13.72 32.51 13.27
CA THR A 431 14.43 33.53 12.49
C THR A 431 14.65 33.13 11.03
N ALA A 432 15.11 31.91 10.77
CA ALA A 432 15.36 31.44 9.40
C ALA A 432 14.11 31.41 8.51
N PHE A 433 12.94 31.06 9.06
CA PHE A 433 11.68 31.03 8.31
C PHE A 433 11.07 32.42 8.19
N MET A 434 11.22 33.27 9.21
CA MET A 434 10.83 34.68 9.13
C MET A 434 11.66 35.44 8.08
N ASP A 435 12.96 35.19 7.98
CA ASP A 435 13.82 35.78 6.95
C ASP A 435 13.41 35.32 5.55
N ALA A 436 13.06 34.04 5.39
CA ALA A 436 12.70 33.46 4.10
C ALA A 436 11.28 33.83 3.62
N TYR A 437 10.30 33.82 4.52
CA TYR A 437 8.87 33.87 4.19
C TYR A 437 8.12 35.04 4.84
N GLY A 438 8.74 35.72 5.82
CA GLY A 438 8.11 36.80 6.59
C GLY A 438 7.74 38.04 5.77
N SER A 439 8.33 38.25 4.60
CA SER A 439 7.96 39.34 3.68
C SER A 439 6.88 38.96 2.66
N MET A 440 6.55 37.67 2.53
CA MET A 440 5.55 37.20 1.57
C MET A 440 4.15 37.72 1.88
N THR A 441 3.33 37.92 0.86
CA THR A 441 1.91 38.25 1.05
C THR A 441 1.07 37.01 1.34
N THR A 442 1.46 35.85 0.82
CA THR A 442 0.76 34.56 0.95
C THR A 442 1.15 33.82 2.23
N LYS A 443 0.77 34.41 3.38
CA LYS A 443 1.06 33.88 4.70
C LYS A 443 -0.09 34.13 5.69
N LEU A 444 -0.15 33.32 6.73
CA LEU A 444 -0.98 33.58 7.91
C LEU A 444 -0.24 33.23 9.20
N PHE A 445 -0.59 33.92 10.29
CA PHE A 445 -0.15 33.60 11.65
C PHE A 445 -1.33 33.04 12.43
N MET A 446 -1.25 31.79 12.87
CA MET A 446 -2.39 31.03 13.38
C MET A 446 -3.08 31.69 14.59
N GLU A 447 -2.29 32.20 15.53
CA GLU A 447 -2.75 32.89 16.75
C GLU A 447 -3.53 34.19 16.50
N ASP A 448 -3.50 34.73 15.28
CA ASP A 448 -4.30 35.91 14.92
C ASP A 448 -5.72 35.57 14.48
N PHE A 449 -5.98 34.30 14.14
CA PHE A 449 -7.25 33.86 13.55
C PHE A 449 -7.98 32.81 14.37
N ASN A 450 -7.31 32.11 15.29
CA ASN A 450 -7.90 30.98 16.01
C ASN A 450 -8.82 31.36 17.19
N THR A 451 -8.98 32.65 17.50
CA THR A 451 -9.85 33.15 18.59
C THR A 451 -11.29 32.62 18.53
N PRO A 452 -11.98 32.60 17.37
CA PRO A 452 -13.35 32.07 17.29
C PRO A 452 -13.40 30.57 17.61
N ASP A 453 -12.42 29.79 17.13
CA ASP A 453 -12.34 28.36 17.36
C ASP A 453 -12.09 28.06 18.85
N ILE A 454 -11.19 28.82 19.49
CA ILE A 454 -10.92 28.72 20.94
C ILE A 454 -12.17 29.08 21.74
N THR A 455 -12.85 30.19 21.38
CA THR A 455 -14.06 30.64 22.08
C THR A 455 -15.14 29.56 22.03
N GLN A 456 -15.37 28.99 20.85
CA GLN A 456 -16.34 27.92 20.67
C GLN A 456 -15.96 26.67 21.46
N TYR A 457 -14.68 26.28 21.44
CA TYR A 457 -14.19 25.12 22.18
C TYR A 457 -14.45 25.28 23.69
N VAL A 458 -14.04 26.41 24.27
CA VAL A 458 -14.23 26.71 25.70
C VAL A 458 -15.71 26.72 26.07
N GLN A 459 -16.53 27.42 25.27
CA GLN A 459 -17.96 27.50 25.50
C GLN A 459 -18.61 26.12 25.46
N HIS A 460 -18.34 25.33 24.41
CA HIS A 460 -18.91 23.99 24.28
C HIS A 460 -18.51 23.08 25.46
N ARG A 461 -17.24 23.11 25.87
CA ARG A 461 -16.74 22.31 27.00
C ARG A 461 -17.44 22.68 28.32
N LEU A 462 -17.49 23.97 28.66
CA LEU A 462 -18.16 24.41 29.88
C LEU A 462 -19.66 24.10 29.84
N GLU A 463 -20.35 24.40 28.73
CA GLU A 463 -21.79 24.18 28.60
C GLU A 463 -22.20 22.70 28.54
N SER A 464 -21.27 21.81 28.19
CA SER A 464 -21.47 20.37 28.28
C SER A 464 -21.51 19.84 29.72
N HIS A 465 -20.95 20.60 30.68
CA HIS A 465 -20.94 20.23 32.08
C HIS A 465 -22.24 20.67 32.79
N SER A 466 -22.97 19.73 33.37
CA SER A 466 -24.30 19.99 33.98
C SER A 466 -24.28 21.14 35.00
N ARG A 467 -23.31 21.16 35.91
CA ARG A 467 -23.17 22.22 36.92
C ARG A 467 -22.99 23.62 36.35
N PHE A 468 -22.19 23.78 35.29
CA PHE A 468 -22.02 25.09 34.66
C PHE A 468 -23.31 25.54 33.96
N LYS A 469 -24.05 24.58 33.38
CA LYS A 469 -25.33 24.84 32.71
C LYS A 469 -26.44 25.26 33.68
N GLU A 470 -26.44 24.71 34.89
CA GLU A 470 -27.44 24.94 35.95
C GLU A 470 -27.12 26.15 36.84
N ASP A 471 -25.90 26.67 36.80
CA ASP A 471 -25.47 27.82 37.60
C ASP A 471 -26.16 29.12 37.13
N GLY A 472 -26.75 29.87 38.06
CA GLY A 472 -27.46 31.12 37.79
C GLY A 472 -26.56 32.25 37.27
N ASP A 473 -25.25 32.17 37.52
CA ASP A 473 -24.27 33.15 37.06
C ASP A 473 -23.65 32.81 35.69
N ARG A 474 -24.16 31.76 35.02
CA ARG A 474 -23.67 31.33 33.69
C ARG A 474 -23.64 32.48 32.69
N ASP A 475 -24.74 33.21 32.57
CA ASP A 475 -24.88 34.29 31.60
C ASP A 475 -24.21 35.59 32.05
N THR A 476 -23.71 35.69 33.28
CA THR A 476 -23.00 36.88 33.79
C THR A 476 -21.51 36.56 33.93
N LEU A 477 -21.11 35.90 35.01
CA LEU A 477 -19.73 35.53 35.32
C LEU A 477 -19.20 34.48 34.36
N GLY A 478 -20.05 33.58 33.85
CA GLY A 478 -19.63 32.54 32.91
C GLY A 478 -19.15 33.11 31.58
N ARG A 479 -19.83 34.13 31.05
CA ARG A 479 -19.37 34.86 29.85
C ARG A 479 -18.03 35.56 30.07
N VAL A 480 -17.83 36.15 31.24
CA VAL A 480 -16.54 36.77 31.60
C VAL A 480 -15.45 35.71 31.71
N LEU A 481 -15.74 34.56 32.34
CA LEU A 481 -14.79 33.44 32.43
C LEU A 481 -14.34 32.96 31.05
N ILE A 482 -15.27 32.71 30.13
CA ILE A 482 -14.96 32.30 28.75
C ILE A 482 -14.05 33.33 28.09
N LYS A 483 -14.41 34.61 28.17
CA LYS A 483 -13.61 35.69 27.58
C LYS A 483 -12.20 35.73 28.17
N THR A 484 -12.06 35.63 29.49
CA THR A 484 -10.74 35.63 30.14
C THR A 484 -9.88 34.46 29.69
N VAL A 485 -10.44 33.25 29.57
CA VAL A 485 -9.70 32.09 29.04
C VAL A 485 -9.23 32.34 27.61
N VAL A 486 -10.10 32.89 26.76
CA VAL A 486 -9.76 33.19 25.36
C VAL A 486 -8.65 34.25 25.28
N ASP A 487 -8.77 35.34 26.04
CA ASP A 487 -7.80 36.43 26.04
C ASP A 487 -6.44 35.98 26.60
N ASP A 488 -6.44 35.23 27.72
CA ASP A 488 -5.22 34.75 28.36
C ASP A 488 -4.49 33.67 27.54
N SER A 489 -5.21 32.94 26.67
CA SER A 489 -4.61 31.91 25.83
C SER A 489 -3.56 32.41 24.87
N CYS A 490 -3.62 33.70 24.48
CA CYS A 490 -2.77 34.28 23.44
C CYS A 490 -2.73 33.43 22.14
N GLY A 491 -3.81 32.71 21.82
CA GLY A 491 -3.88 31.82 20.66
C GLY A 491 -3.20 30.45 20.83
N VAL A 492 -2.83 30.07 22.06
CA VAL A 492 -2.20 28.78 22.36
C VAL A 492 -3.27 27.75 22.77
N PHE A 493 -3.73 26.94 21.81
CA PHE A 493 -4.78 25.93 22.02
C PHE A 493 -4.40 24.86 23.05
N LEU A 494 -3.12 24.50 23.13
CA LEU A 494 -2.63 23.56 24.15
C LEU A 494 -2.86 24.09 25.58
N TRP A 495 -2.59 25.38 25.80
CA TRP A 495 -2.83 26.02 27.09
C TRP A 495 -4.32 26.01 27.43
N VAL A 496 -5.18 26.34 26.47
CA VAL A 496 -6.64 26.31 26.63
C VAL A 496 -7.09 24.91 27.05
N ARG A 497 -6.60 23.86 26.39
CA ARG A 497 -6.93 22.48 26.76
C ARG A 497 -6.57 22.18 28.22
N LEU A 498 -5.35 22.52 28.65
CA LEU A 498 -4.88 22.25 30.01
C LEU A 498 -5.68 23.05 31.06
N VAL A 499 -5.99 24.31 30.77
CA VAL A 499 -6.86 25.14 31.61
C VAL A 499 -8.26 24.55 31.71
N MET A 500 -8.82 24.08 30.60
CA MET A 500 -10.13 23.44 30.61
C MET A 500 -10.15 22.18 31.49
N GLU A 501 -9.10 21.37 31.47
CA GLU A 501 -8.98 20.21 32.36
C GLU A 501 -8.98 20.63 33.85
N ASP A 502 -8.27 21.70 34.22
CA ASP A 502 -8.25 22.25 35.59
C ASP A 502 -9.59 22.89 36.01
N LEU A 503 -10.27 23.59 35.10
CA LEU A 503 -11.58 24.21 35.37
C LEU A 503 -12.70 23.16 35.52
N GLU A 504 -12.66 22.08 34.75
CA GLU A 504 -13.62 20.98 34.86
C GLU A 504 -13.43 20.14 36.13
N GLU A 505 -12.20 19.98 36.59
CA GLU A 505 -11.93 19.45 37.93
C GLU A 505 -12.57 20.35 38.98
N GLY A 506 -12.41 21.68 38.87
CA GLY A 506 -13.09 22.63 39.75
C GLY A 506 -14.62 22.51 39.74
N LEU A 507 -15.24 22.31 38.57
CA LEU A 507 -16.67 22.04 38.46
C LEU A 507 -17.06 20.74 39.17
N THR A 508 -16.25 19.69 39.01
CA THR A 508 -16.44 18.40 39.69
C THR A 508 -16.39 18.59 41.22
N ASP A 509 -15.48 19.43 41.69
CA ASP A 509 -15.31 19.85 43.09
C ASP A 509 -16.39 20.84 43.58
N CYS A 510 -17.51 20.97 42.86
CA CYS A 510 -18.63 21.84 43.21
C CYS A 510 -18.28 23.35 43.28
N ASN A 511 -17.25 23.81 42.58
CA ASN A 511 -16.89 25.23 42.58
C ASN A 511 -17.94 26.04 41.81
N THR A 512 -18.35 27.17 42.39
CA THR A 512 -19.12 28.23 41.71
C THR A 512 -18.31 28.88 40.60
N ILE A 513 -18.97 29.54 39.63
CA ILE A 513 -18.26 30.25 38.56
C ILE A 513 -17.28 31.32 39.10
N ALA A 514 -17.63 32.01 40.19
CA ALA A 514 -16.73 32.97 40.86
C ALA A 514 -15.48 32.30 41.45
N GLN A 515 -15.57 31.06 41.92
CA GLN A 515 -14.41 30.27 42.35
C GLN A 515 -13.56 29.83 41.16
N LEU A 516 -14.18 29.44 40.04
CA LEU A 516 -13.46 29.11 38.80
C LEU A 516 -12.67 30.30 38.25
N GLN A 517 -13.23 31.52 38.28
CA GLN A 517 -12.50 32.74 37.91
C GLN A 517 -11.27 32.98 38.80
N ARG A 518 -11.40 32.76 40.12
CA ARG A 518 -10.26 32.84 41.05
C ARG A 518 -9.22 31.75 40.80
N ARG A 519 -9.67 30.56 40.39
CA ARG A 519 -8.79 29.44 40.02
C ARG A 519 -8.00 29.79 38.75
N LEU A 520 -8.68 30.26 37.71
CA LEU A 520 -8.06 30.74 36.47
C LEU A 520 -7.01 31.83 36.71
N ALA A 521 -7.32 32.82 37.56
CA ALA A 521 -6.39 33.92 37.87
C ALA A 521 -5.08 33.48 38.54
N ARG A 522 -5.01 32.25 39.08
CA ARG A 522 -3.79 31.68 39.68
C ARG A 522 -3.01 30.80 38.71
N LEU A 523 -3.59 30.47 37.56
CA LEU A 523 -2.92 29.65 36.58
C LEU A 523 -1.88 30.49 35.83
N PRO A 524 -0.68 29.93 35.57
CA PRO A 524 0.32 30.63 34.78
C PRO A 524 -0.17 30.84 33.33
N LYS A 525 0.21 31.96 32.71
CA LYS A 525 -0.21 32.30 31.34
C LYS A 525 0.73 31.73 30.27
N GLU A 526 1.98 31.45 30.62
CA GLU A 526 2.98 30.90 29.70
C GLU A 526 3.06 29.38 29.84
N LEU A 527 3.18 28.65 28.72
CA LEU A 527 3.20 27.18 28.72
C LEU A 527 4.31 26.59 29.60
N GLU A 528 5.51 27.17 29.59
CA GLU A 528 6.64 26.69 30.40
C GLU A 528 6.30 26.76 31.89
N SER A 529 5.90 27.94 32.37
CA SER A 529 5.45 28.13 33.75
C SER A 529 4.22 27.27 34.10
N PHE A 530 3.35 26.96 33.13
CA PHE A 530 2.22 26.06 33.34
C PHE A 530 2.70 24.61 33.53
N PHE A 531 3.70 24.16 32.78
CA PHE A 531 4.31 22.84 32.99
C PHE A 531 5.01 22.74 34.35
N ASP A 532 5.74 23.77 34.77
CA ASP A 532 6.32 23.82 36.12
C ASP A 532 5.23 23.67 37.19
N HIS A 533 4.16 24.46 37.07
CA HIS A 533 3.02 24.40 37.97
C HIS A 533 2.31 23.03 37.97
N MET A 534 2.26 22.33 36.83
CA MET A 534 1.74 20.95 36.77
C MET A 534 2.66 19.96 37.50
N LEU A 535 3.97 20.08 37.31
CA LEU A 535 4.96 19.19 37.92
C LEU A 535 5.05 19.42 39.45
N ASP A 536 4.97 20.66 39.91
CA ASP A 536 4.97 21.03 41.34
C ASP A 536 3.77 20.44 42.10
N ARG A 537 2.66 20.18 41.41
CA ARG A 537 1.45 19.56 41.97
C ARG A 537 1.51 18.03 41.99
N VAL A 538 2.56 17.39 41.45
CA VAL A 538 2.74 15.94 41.57
C VAL A 538 3.05 15.62 43.03
N HIS A 539 2.29 14.69 43.61
CA HIS A 539 2.48 14.26 45.01
C HIS A 539 3.93 13.80 45.23
N GLU A 540 4.52 14.15 46.37
CA GLU A 540 5.93 13.92 46.69
C GLU A 540 6.36 12.46 46.43
N ASP A 541 5.55 11.50 46.89
CA ASP A 541 5.75 10.06 46.67
C ASP A 541 5.89 9.64 45.19
N TYR A 542 5.31 10.39 44.25
CA TYR A 542 5.29 10.05 42.82
C TYR A 542 6.31 10.83 42.00
N GLN A 543 7.01 11.82 42.57
CA GLN A 543 7.91 12.69 41.80
C GLN A 543 9.06 11.93 41.15
N LYS A 544 9.71 11.01 41.89
CA LYS A 544 10.79 10.17 41.36
C LYS A 544 10.31 9.25 40.23
N ASP A 545 9.11 8.72 40.38
CA ASP A 545 8.48 7.82 39.39
C ASP A 545 8.09 8.59 38.14
N SER A 546 7.48 9.77 38.32
CA SER A 546 7.13 10.71 37.27
C SER A 546 8.34 11.12 36.44
N TYR A 547 9.42 11.54 37.11
CA TYR A 547 10.69 11.85 36.46
C TYR A 547 11.22 10.67 35.65
N SER A 548 11.20 9.46 36.23
CA SER A 548 11.68 8.25 35.55
C SER A 548 10.85 7.93 34.31
N MET A 549 9.51 8.00 34.40
CA MET A 549 8.62 7.77 33.26
C MET A 549 8.82 8.81 32.15
N LEU A 550 8.87 10.09 32.50
CA LEU A 550 9.06 11.20 31.56
C LEU A 550 10.42 11.11 30.87
N SER A 551 11.48 10.92 31.64
CA SER A 551 12.85 10.85 31.13
C SER A 551 13.06 9.64 30.21
N VAL A 552 12.56 8.46 30.59
CA VAL A 552 12.66 7.27 29.73
C VAL A 552 11.82 7.43 28.46
N THR A 553 10.61 7.99 28.56
CA THR A 553 9.78 8.28 27.37
C THR A 553 10.47 9.25 26.43
N TYR A 554 11.04 10.34 26.94
CA TYR A 554 11.72 11.36 26.15
C TYR A 554 12.95 10.81 25.40
N HIS A 555 13.72 9.93 26.04
CA HIS A 555 14.93 9.36 25.44
C HIS A 555 14.67 8.08 24.62
N ALA A 556 13.45 7.55 24.66
CA ALA A 556 13.08 6.35 23.95
C ALA A 556 13.26 6.54 22.44
N HIS A 557 13.72 5.48 21.77
CA HIS A 557 13.84 5.50 20.30
C HIS A 557 12.45 5.58 19.63
N ASP A 558 11.44 5.01 20.26
CA ASP A 558 10.06 4.97 19.76
C ASP A 558 9.08 5.08 20.94
N LEU A 559 7.78 5.27 20.66
CA LEU A 559 6.70 5.27 21.63
C LEU A 559 6.78 4.03 22.54
N LEU A 560 6.77 4.28 23.84
CA LEU A 560 6.78 3.21 24.82
C LEU A 560 5.41 2.52 24.88
N ALA A 561 5.43 1.20 24.99
CA ALA A 561 4.24 0.45 25.35
C ALA A 561 3.75 0.94 26.74
N PRO A 562 2.43 1.14 26.97
CA PRO A 562 1.94 1.65 28.25
C PRO A 562 2.39 0.82 29.46
N LEU A 563 2.54 -0.50 29.27
CA LEU A 563 3.02 -1.39 30.32
C LEU A 563 4.49 -1.16 30.70
N ALA A 564 5.32 -0.60 29.80
CA ALA A 564 6.70 -0.22 30.13
C ALA A 564 6.72 0.91 31.17
N CYS A 565 5.86 1.92 31.02
CA CYS A 565 5.70 3.00 32.01
C CYS A 565 5.30 2.45 33.39
N TRP A 566 4.41 1.44 33.43
CA TRP A 566 4.06 0.77 34.68
C TRP A 566 5.29 0.19 35.37
N PHE A 567 6.11 -0.59 34.65
CA PHE A 567 7.28 -1.23 35.22
C PHE A 567 8.36 -0.23 35.62
N ILE A 568 8.52 0.88 34.90
CA ILE A 568 9.46 1.94 35.27
C ILE A 568 9.15 2.50 36.65
N SER A 569 7.87 2.72 36.99
CA SER A 569 7.47 3.13 38.34
C SER A 569 7.56 2.06 39.41
N GLU A 570 7.53 0.77 39.06
CA GLU A 570 7.74 -0.29 40.07
C GLU A 570 9.24 -0.44 40.42
N ARG A 571 10.15 -0.15 39.47
CA ARG A 571 11.60 -0.27 39.68
C ARG A 571 12.15 0.70 40.73
N SER A 572 11.55 1.87 40.89
CA SER A 572 11.97 2.91 41.83
C SER A 572 11.64 2.58 43.28
N SER A 573 10.71 1.64 43.52
CA SER A 573 10.19 1.27 44.83
C SER A 573 10.58 -0.14 45.29
N GLU A 574 10.91 -1.08 44.39
CA GLU A 574 11.02 -2.52 44.77
C GLU A 574 12.37 -3.24 44.47
N LEU A 575 13.37 -2.62 43.85
CA LEU A 575 14.54 -3.33 43.30
C LEU A 575 15.84 -3.36 44.16
N ASP A 576 15.76 -3.14 45.47
CA ASP A 576 16.93 -3.33 46.37
C ASP A 576 17.21 -4.82 46.72
N GLY A 577 16.56 -5.77 46.04
CA GLY A 577 16.72 -7.21 46.29
C GLY A 577 16.89 -8.05 45.01
N PHE A 578 17.57 -9.19 45.15
CA PHE A 578 17.65 -10.24 44.11
C PHE A 578 16.26 -10.83 43.85
N HIS A 579 15.55 -10.30 42.85
CA HIS A 579 14.26 -10.84 42.42
C HIS A 579 14.47 -11.92 41.35
N GLU A 580 13.78 -13.04 41.51
CA GLU A 580 13.76 -14.13 40.53
C GLU A 580 13.01 -13.67 39.26
N ILE A 581 13.68 -13.68 38.11
CA ILE A 581 13.07 -13.28 36.84
C ILE A 581 12.05 -14.35 36.44
N LYS A 582 10.75 -14.05 36.62
CA LYS A 582 9.63 -14.94 36.25
C LYS A 582 8.70 -14.25 35.24
N PRO A 583 8.06 -15.01 34.34
CA PRO A 583 6.99 -14.50 33.50
C PRO A 583 5.85 -13.93 34.36
N THR A 584 5.44 -12.70 34.08
CA THR A 584 4.30 -12.06 34.77
C THR A 584 2.98 -12.70 34.33
N GLU A 585 2.04 -12.89 35.27
CA GLU A 585 0.72 -13.43 34.99
C GLU A 585 -0.11 -12.53 34.03
N SER A 586 -0.71 -13.14 33.00
CA SER A 586 -1.51 -12.43 31.98
C SER A 586 -2.67 -11.62 32.59
N ARG A 587 -3.30 -12.12 33.64
CA ARG A 587 -4.41 -11.42 34.34
C ARG A 587 -3.93 -10.14 35.01
N ARG A 588 -2.73 -10.15 35.62
CA ARG A 588 -2.14 -8.97 36.27
C ARG A 588 -1.79 -7.91 35.24
N ASN A 589 -1.21 -8.30 34.10
CA ASN A 589 -0.90 -7.38 33.01
C ASN A 589 -2.15 -6.77 32.37
N HIS A 590 -3.25 -7.53 32.25
CA HIS A 590 -4.53 -6.99 31.77
C HIS A 590 -5.06 -5.88 32.69
N LYS A 591 -5.00 -6.10 34.01
CA LYS A 591 -5.38 -5.07 34.99
C LYS A 591 -4.49 -3.83 34.87
N ARG A 592 -3.16 -4.01 34.84
CA ARG A 592 -2.20 -2.90 34.67
C ARG A 592 -2.47 -2.06 33.42
N ARG A 593 -2.81 -2.70 32.29
CA ARG A 593 -3.16 -1.99 31.05
C ARG A 593 -4.44 -1.15 31.16
N LYS A 594 -5.41 -1.57 31.99
CA LYS A 594 -6.61 -0.77 32.26
C LYS A 594 -6.33 0.40 33.19
N ASP A 595 -5.45 0.18 34.17
CA ASP A 595 -5.19 1.14 35.24
C ASP A 595 -4.10 2.17 34.89
N ILE A 596 -3.30 1.91 33.84
CA ILE A 596 -2.15 2.77 33.49
C ILE A 596 -2.55 4.19 33.12
N ASP A 597 -3.69 4.42 32.46
CA ASP A 597 -4.13 5.77 32.10
C ASP A 597 -4.37 6.61 33.35
N PHE A 598 -5.06 6.04 34.34
CA PHE A 598 -5.27 6.67 35.65
C PHE A 598 -3.95 6.94 36.37
N ARG A 599 -3.02 5.97 36.34
CA ARG A 599 -1.70 6.14 36.95
C ARG A 599 -0.92 7.28 36.29
N LEU A 600 -0.89 7.37 34.97
CA LEU A 600 -0.21 8.44 34.23
C LEU A 600 -0.83 9.82 34.53
N ARG A 601 -2.16 9.91 34.68
CA ARG A 601 -2.82 11.15 35.13
C ARG A 601 -2.38 11.57 36.52
N SER A 602 -2.27 10.64 37.46
CA SER A 602 -1.82 10.96 38.82
C SER A 602 -0.33 11.31 38.91
N TYR A 603 0.52 10.61 38.14
CA TYR A 603 1.98 10.70 38.26
C TYR A 603 2.53 11.81 37.37
N CYS A 604 2.01 11.93 36.14
CA CYS A 604 2.52 12.84 35.10
C CYS A 604 1.55 13.98 34.77
N ARG A 605 0.40 14.07 35.47
CA ARG A 605 -0.60 15.14 35.29
C ARG A 605 -1.06 15.35 33.85
N GLY A 606 -1.03 14.32 33.00
CA GLY A 606 -1.44 14.41 31.59
C GLY A 606 -0.34 14.82 30.61
N LEU A 607 0.91 15.01 31.06
CA LEU A 607 2.08 15.18 30.18
C LEU A 607 2.42 13.90 29.42
N LEU A 608 2.09 12.74 29.99
CA LEU A 608 2.10 11.46 29.31
C LEU A 608 0.67 10.96 29.17
N VAL A 609 0.31 10.59 27.95
CA VAL A 609 -1.01 10.06 27.60
C VAL A 609 -0.86 8.76 26.83
N VAL A 610 -1.79 7.83 27.05
CA VAL A 610 -1.87 6.61 26.25
C VAL A 610 -2.58 6.93 24.96
N GLN A 611 -1.99 6.52 23.84
CA GLN A 611 -2.59 6.65 22.52
C GLN A 611 -2.76 5.28 21.89
N GLU A 612 -3.93 5.03 21.30
CA GLU A 612 -4.18 3.83 20.51
C GLU A 612 -3.55 4.00 19.13
N VAL A 613 -2.34 3.50 18.94
CA VAL A 613 -1.76 3.46 17.59
C VAL A 613 -2.41 2.29 16.84
N SER A 614 -3.33 2.59 15.91
CA SER A 614 -3.77 1.61 14.92
C SER A 614 -2.59 1.33 14.01
N MET A 615 -1.77 0.36 14.38
CA MET A 615 -0.78 -0.18 13.47
C MET A 615 -1.57 -0.79 12.31
N ALA A 616 -1.34 -0.30 11.09
CA ALA A 616 -1.84 -0.97 9.89
C ALA A 616 -1.66 -2.49 10.06
N ALA A 617 -2.67 -3.27 9.67
CA ALA A 617 -2.82 -4.70 9.94
C ALA A 617 -1.60 -5.61 9.59
N ASP A 618 -0.58 -5.04 8.95
CA ASP A 618 0.71 -5.65 8.60
C ASP A 618 1.53 -6.15 9.80
N TRP A 619 1.48 -5.52 10.99
CA TRP A 619 2.32 -5.98 12.11
C TRP A 619 1.83 -7.30 12.71
N VAL A 620 0.51 -7.52 12.76
CA VAL A 620 -0.09 -8.80 13.19
C VAL A 620 0.25 -9.91 12.18
N SER A 621 0.21 -9.60 10.88
CA SER A 621 0.63 -10.53 9.82
C SER A 621 2.11 -10.91 9.92
N ARG A 622 2.99 -9.94 10.19
CA ARG A 622 4.43 -10.18 10.40
C ARG A 622 4.67 -11.01 11.66
N LEU A 623 4.03 -10.68 12.79
CA LEU A 623 4.22 -11.43 14.04
C LEU A 623 3.74 -12.88 13.94
N ILE A 624 2.64 -13.14 13.23
CA ILE A 624 2.14 -14.49 12.95
C ILE A 624 3.13 -15.25 12.03
N SER A 625 3.71 -14.57 11.04
CA SER A 625 4.68 -15.19 10.12
C SER A 625 6.04 -15.53 10.76
N THR A 626 6.51 -14.72 11.71
CA THR A 626 7.78 -14.98 12.44
C THR A 626 7.58 -15.87 13.66
N GLY A 627 6.39 -15.89 14.26
CA GLY A 627 6.09 -16.67 15.48
C GLY A 627 5.84 -18.17 15.24
N MET A 628 5.43 -18.58 14.04
CA MET A 628 5.17 -20.00 13.72
C MET A 628 6.40 -20.78 13.24
N LYS A 629 7.58 -20.16 13.13
CA LYS A 629 8.82 -20.86 12.71
C LYS A 629 9.70 -21.36 13.87
N THR A 630 9.31 -21.15 15.12
CA THR A 630 10.05 -21.63 16.31
C THR A 630 9.26 -22.65 17.15
N LEU A 631 8.18 -23.22 16.61
CA LEU A 631 7.48 -24.36 17.18
C LEU A 631 7.18 -25.38 16.07
N SER A 632 8.21 -26.09 15.63
CA SER A 632 8.14 -27.45 15.07
C SER A 632 9.44 -28.19 15.38
#